data_AF-A0A9W4NMP5-F1
#
_entry.id   AF-A0A9W4NMP5-F1
#
_cell.length_a   1.000
_cell.length_b   1.000
_cell.length_c   1.000
_cell.angle_alpha   90.00
_cell.angle_beta   90.00
_cell.angle_gamma   90.00
#
_symmetry.space_group_name_H-M   'P 1'
#
loop_
_entity.id
_entity.type
_entity.pdbx_description
1 polymer ?
#
loop_
_entity_poly.entity_id
_entity_poly.type
_entity_poly.pdbx_seq_one_letter_code
_entity_poly.pdbx_strand_id
1 'polypeptide(L)'
;MPKRAPTNLDQYWHKSGVCGLVPRAALRTLQFVFAITVAGLYGVDLARATKSNTSAPTEWVYAEIVAALSALTCIIHCFVTVVHVAWSAWDGVLFVLWLAQTGVFGNIYTSGTATREYEMTTSSLPRMRAAVWIDLVNMLMWFMTFILGIAWCCRTRKVTRRTDELEKLQGSAATDDVDVESALDGYKKELEELDAKRAVIEKSISGTKTGVPDDGMEKRSEKDLDTKKGRVLESLIGVTYDLSMSESSRIFILGLGSIGCFIAHSLQSLPNPPPVTLLVHRESLLQEYASNDYKISLQVGEDGIPQSQGPFDCELIGDSSSGIPIDHLIVCVKAPATASALDPIKHRIGKHSTVCFFQNGMGQIERLNQRVFQTPSERPRYLFGIVRHGVYLKSATEAVLSGLNGCAEIGKIPSPDLALTPGNSEFLLNNLLQAPTLRCTKLEWTDLLQVQLLKLAANCVLNPLTAILNVRNGAIKKNREVEPLYRNLLKEISAVFANLPELQALSHDPTRFSADALETSMLDTVDKTAGNSSSMREDILKGRGTEIEYMNGWIVDRGEELGIQCPTNACLTQLILAKSSARASGVI
;
A
#
# COMPACT_ATOMS: atom_id res chain seq x y z
N MET A 1 45.55 7.52 -9.67
CA MET A 1 44.60 6.70 -8.88
C MET A 1 44.09 7.52 -7.70
N PRO A 2 42.85 8.04 -7.72
CA PRO A 2 42.27 8.59 -6.51
C PRO A 2 41.83 7.45 -5.60
N LYS A 3 42.14 7.57 -4.31
CA LYS A 3 41.86 6.58 -3.27
C LYS A 3 40.36 6.32 -3.15
N ARG A 4 39.97 5.05 -3.24
CA ARG A 4 38.63 4.54 -2.96
C ARG A 4 38.18 5.04 -1.57
N ALA A 5 37.08 5.77 -1.51
CA ALA A 5 36.44 6.11 -0.24
C ALA A 5 35.88 4.83 0.41
N PRO A 6 35.97 4.66 1.75
CA PRO A 6 35.59 3.42 2.40
C PRO A 6 34.07 3.21 2.37
N THR A 7 33.65 2.12 1.73
CA THR A 7 32.27 1.60 1.63
C THR A 7 31.85 0.89 2.91
N ASN A 8 31.88 1.57 4.06
CA ASN A 8 31.31 1.03 5.30
C ASN A 8 30.51 2.11 6.02
N LEU A 9 29.22 2.19 5.68
CA LEU A 9 28.23 2.94 6.44
C LEU A 9 27.63 2.12 7.60
N ASP A 10 28.33 1.07 8.04
CA ASP A 10 27.93 0.20 9.15
C ASP A 10 28.25 0.76 10.55
N GLN A 11 28.84 1.96 10.64
CA GLN A 11 29.21 2.54 11.93
C GLN A 11 28.07 3.34 12.55
N TYR A 12 27.32 2.70 13.46
CA TYR A 12 26.46 3.33 14.48
C TYR A 12 27.19 4.41 15.31
N TRP A 13 28.53 4.38 15.32
CA TRP A 13 29.42 5.28 16.04
C TRP A 13 30.11 6.26 15.08
N HIS A 14 29.61 7.48 14.95
CA HIS A 14 30.37 8.55 14.27
C HIS A 14 31.45 9.13 15.20
N LYS A 15 32.63 9.41 14.64
CA LYS A 15 33.77 9.97 15.37
C LYS A 15 33.59 11.45 15.79
N SER A 16 32.62 12.17 15.24
CA SER A 16 32.40 13.60 15.49
C SER A 16 30.92 14.01 15.39
N GLY A 17 30.55 15.12 16.06
CA GLY A 17 29.21 15.71 16.07
C GLY A 17 28.41 15.49 17.37
N VAL A 18 27.21 16.08 17.45
CA VAL A 18 26.31 16.07 18.63
C VAL A 18 25.78 14.67 18.97
N CYS A 19 25.86 13.73 18.02
CA CYS A 19 25.54 12.30 18.18
C CYS A 19 26.79 11.41 18.11
N GLY A 20 27.99 11.98 18.30
CA GLY A 20 29.26 11.29 18.22
C GLY A 20 29.55 10.37 19.40
N LEU A 21 30.69 9.67 19.33
CA LEU A 21 31.21 8.76 20.36
C LEU A 21 31.25 9.39 21.76
N VAL A 22 31.75 10.62 21.87
CA VAL A 22 31.97 11.29 23.17
C VAL A 22 30.66 11.66 23.89
N PRO A 23 29.68 12.35 23.26
CA PRO A 23 28.38 12.61 23.90
C PRO A 23 27.61 11.35 24.32
N ARG A 24 27.64 10.28 23.51
CA ARG A 24 26.98 9.01 23.85
C ARG A 24 27.68 8.27 24.98
N ALA A 25 29.01 8.24 24.98
CA ALA A 25 29.78 7.68 26.09
C ALA A 25 29.50 8.44 27.40
N ALA A 26 29.47 9.77 27.35
CA ALA A 26 29.10 10.60 28.50
C ALA A 26 27.68 10.29 29.01
N LEU A 27 26.70 10.15 28.10
CA LEU A 27 25.32 9.82 28.45
C LEU A 27 25.19 8.43 29.07
N ARG A 28 25.89 7.43 28.54
CA ARG A 28 25.93 6.06 29.10
C ARG A 28 26.61 6.02 30.47
N THR A 29 27.68 6.79 30.67
CA THR A 29 28.33 6.94 31.97
C THR A 29 27.39 7.58 33.00
N LEU A 30 26.63 8.61 32.61
CA LEU A 30 25.62 9.21 33.49
C LEU A 30 24.51 8.21 33.84
N GLN A 31 23.95 7.51 32.85
CA GLN A 31 22.95 6.45 33.07
C GLN A 31 23.47 5.35 34.02
N PHE A 32 24.75 4.98 33.92
CA PHE A 32 25.39 4.03 34.81
C PHE A 32 25.50 4.55 36.25
N VAL A 33 25.96 5.79 36.42
CA VAL A 33 26.07 6.44 37.75
C VAL A 33 24.71 6.51 38.42
N PHE A 34 23.67 6.91 37.69
CA PHE A 34 22.31 6.95 38.21
C PHE A 34 21.78 5.56 38.55
N ALA A 35 22.01 4.55 37.72
CA ALA A 35 21.61 3.17 38.00
C ALA A 35 22.25 2.63 39.30
N ILE A 36 23.55 2.83 39.50
CA ILE A 36 24.23 2.41 40.75
C ILE A 36 23.74 3.23 41.96
N THR A 37 23.48 4.52 41.76
CA THR A 37 22.94 5.37 42.83
C THR A 37 21.57 4.85 43.29
N VAL A 38 20.70 4.46 42.35
CA VAL A 38 19.40 3.87 42.65
C VAL A 38 19.54 2.52 43.37
N ALA A 39 20.41 1.63 42.90
CA ALA A 39 20.70 0.37 43.61
C ALA A 39 21.21 0.59 45.04
N GLY A 40 22.00 1.66 45.27
CA GLY A 40 22.44 2.04 46.61
C GLY A 40 21.30 2.56 47.49
N LEU A 41 20.40 3.38 46.93
CA LEU A 41 19.31 4.01 47.69
C LEU A 41 18.21 3.01 48.10
N TYR A 42 17.82 2.11 47.19
CA TYR A 42 16.81 1.08 47.47
C TYR A 42 17.41 -0.16 48.15
N GLY A 43 18.64 -0.54 47.80
CA GLY A 43 19.35 -1.68 48.37
C GLY A 43 19.62 -1.58 49.88
N VAL A 44 19.69 -0.37 50.45
CA VAL A 44 19.84 -0.19 51.91
C VAL A 44 18.63 -0.73 52.68
N ASP A 45 17.42 -0.48 52.20
CA ASP A 45 16.21 -0.95 52.88
C ASP A 45 15.95 -2.43 52.58
N LEU A 46 16.34 -2.92 51.39
CA LEU A 46 16.31 -4.35 51.07
C LEU A 46 17.29 -5.15 51.95
N ALA A 47 18.52 -4.67 52.12
CA ALA A 47 19.53 -5.31 52.97
C ALA A 47 19.11 -5.31 54.46
N ARG A 48 18.38 -4.27 54.89
CA ARG A 48 17.77 -4.23 56.22
C ARG A 48 16.70 -5.31 56.36
N ALA A 49 15.77 -5.40 55.43
CA ALA A 49 14.70 -6.39 55.45
C ALA A 49 15.25 -7.83 55.53
N THR A 50 16.34 -8.11 54.79
CA THR A 50 17.07 -9.38 54.86
C THR A 50 17.68 -9.62 56.25
N LYS A 51 18.30 -8.61 56.85
CA LYS A 51 18.90 -8.72 58.20
C LYS A 51 17.87 -8.87 59.32
N SER A 52 16.68 -8.27 59.17
CA SER A 52 15.57 -8.39 60.13
C SER A 52 14.69 -9.61 59.89
N ASN A 53 14.98 -10.44 58.87
CA ASN A 53 14.18 -11.59 58.46
C ASN A 53 12.69 -11.24 58.20
N THR A 54 12.46 -10.06 57.63
CA THR A 54 11.14 -9.55 57.28
C THR A 54 10.97 -9.54 55.76
N SER A 55 9.76 -9.82 55.26
CA SER A 55 9.48 -9.79 53.81
C SER A 55 9.71 -8.38 53.26
N ALA A 56 10.55 -8.27 52.23
CA ALA A 56 10.74 -7.01 51.51
C ALA A 56 9.57 -6.76 50.55
N PRO A 57 9.10 -5.52 50.39
CA PRO A 57 8.12 -5.16 49.37
C PRO A 57 8.63 -5.49 47.96
N THR A 58 7.75 -6.04 47.12
CA THR A 58 8.10 -6.44 45.74
C THR A 58 8.57 -5.27 44.88
N GLU A 59 8.13 -4.05 45.19
CA GLU A 59 8.51 -2.82 44.49
C GLU A 59 10.02 -2.53 44.64
N TRP A 60 10.61 -2.84 45.81
CA TRP A 60 12.02 -2.59 46.06
C TRP A 60 12.91 -3.59 45.34
N VAL A 61 12.45 -4.83 45.22
CA VAL A 61 13.11 -5.87 44.40
C VAL A 61 13.06 -5.47 42.92
N TYR A 62 11.93 -4.93 42.46
CA TYR A 62 11.80 -4.40 41.11
C TYR A 62 12.82 -3.27 40.85
N ALA A 63 13.01 -2.35 41.79
CA ALA A 63 14.00 -1.27 41.66
C ALA A 63 15.43 -1.78 41.43
N GLU A 64 15.83 -2.83 42.17
CA GLU A 64 17.14 -3.46 42.01
C GLU A 64 17.32 -4.14 40.65
N ILE A 65 16.27 -4.80 40.15
CA ILE A 65 16.32 -5.46 38.83
C ILE A 65 16.50 -4.43 37.71
N VAL A 66 15.73 -3.34 37.74
CA VAL A 66 15.81 -2.29 36.72
C VAL A 66 17.17 -1.58 36.79
N ALA A 67 17.69 -1.32 37.99
CA ALA A 67 19.03 -0.76 38.18
C ALA A 67 20.12 -1.70 37.65
N ALA A 68 20.05 -3.01 37.94
CA ALA A 68 21.02 -4.00 37.48
C ALA A 68 21.03 -4.15 35.95
N LEU A 69 19.86 -4.25 35.32
CA LEU A 69 19.74 -4.32 33.86
C LEU A 69 20.30 -3.07 33.18
N SER A 70 20.06 -1.90 33.76
CA SER A 70 20.58 -0.62 33.28
C SER A 70 22.09 -0.54 33.41
N ALA A 71 22.64 -0.93 34.57
CA ALA A 71 24.07 -0.93 34.82
C ALA A 71 24.82 -1.89 33.89
N LEU A 72 24.28 -3.11 33.71
CA LEU A 72 24.83 -4.11 32.78
C LEU A 72 24.79 -3.61 31.34
N THR A 73 23.69 -2.98 30.92
CA THR A 73 23.56 -2.39 29.59
C THR A 73 24.63 -1.32 29.36
N CYS A 74 24.86 -0.43 30.32
CA CYS A 74 25.91 0.57 30.20
C CYS A 74 27.31 -0.06 30.12
N ILE A 75 27.62 -1.08 30.93
CA ILE A 75 28.90 -1.81 30.89
C ILE A 75 29.11 -2.47 29.52
N ILE A 76 28.09 -3.16 28.98
CA ILE A 76 28.17 -3.80 27.65
C ILE A 76 28.49 -2.75 26.59
N HIS A 77 27.86 -1.57 26.65
CA HIS A 77 28.12 -0.48 25.73
C HIS A 77 29.52 0.17 25.88
N CYS A 78 30.24 -0.05 26.98
CA CYS A 78 31.62 0.38 27.15
C CYS A 78 32.64 -0.54 26.44
N PHE A 79 32.32 -1.83 26.29
CA PHE A 79 33.25 -2.83 25.74
C PHE A 79 32.84 -3.35 24.36
N VAL A 80 31.56 -3.25 24.00
CA VAL A 80 31.02 -3.72 22.72
C VAL A 80 30.57 -2.52 21.90
N THR A 81 31.24 -2.30 20.76
CA THR A 81 30.84 -1.32 19.75
C THR A 81 29.54 -1.79 19.10
N VAL A 82 28.41 -1.38 19.68
CA VAL A 82 27.08 -1.71 19.18
C VAL A 82 26.88 -1.04 17.82
N VAL A 83 26.82 -1.82 16.74
CA VAL A 83 26.64 -1.32 15.36
C VAL A 83 25.21 -1.46 14.85
N HIS A 84 24.36 -2.18 15.58
CA HIS A 84 23.02 -2.54 15.11
C HIS A 84 21.93 -1.63 15.69
N VAL A 85 21.06 -1.12 14.82
CA VAL A 85 19.96 -0.23 15.21
C VAL A 85 18.94 -0.88 16.16
N ALA A 86 18.91 -2.21 16.22
CA ALA A 86 18.04 -2.98 17.13
C ALA A 86 18.27 -2.65 18.61
N TRP A 87 19.42 -2.10 18.98
CA TRP A 87 19.70 -1.67 20.35
C TRP A 87 18.92 -0.44 20.79
N SER A 88 18.37 0.36 19.86
CA SER A 88 17.44 1.43 20.24
C SER A 88 16.14 0.87 20.80
N ALA A 89 15.68 -0.30 20.33
CA ALA A 89 14.51 -0.95 20.91
C ALA A 89 14.74 -1.36 22.37
N TRP A 90 15.97 -1.79 22.71
CA TRP A 90 16.35 -2.12 24.08
C TRP A 90 16.38 -0.89 25.01
N ASP A 91 16.86 0.25 24.52
CA ASP A 91 16.75 1.53 25.26
C ASP A 91 15.28 1.89 25.54
N GLY A 92 14.37 1.56 24.62
CA GLY A 92 12.93 1.71 24.81
C GLY A 92 12.37 0.80 25.92
N VAL A 93 12.83 -0.44 26.00
CA VAL A 93 12.45 -1.36 27.09
C VAL A 93 12.90 -0.81 28.44
N LEU A 94 14.16 -0.36 28.55
CA LEU A 94 14.68 0.22 29.79
C LEU A 94 13.92 1.51 30.16
N PHE A 95 13.60 2.35 29.19
CA PHE A 95 12.74 3.53 29.42
C PHE A 95 11.40 3.15 30.04
N VAL A 96 10.70 2.14 29.51
CA VAL A 96 9.40 1.70 30.05
C VAL A 96 9.55 1.15 31.48
N LEU A 97 10.61 0.39 31.75
CA LEU A 97 10.88 -0.14 33.09
C LEU A 97 11.12 0.98 34.11
N TRP A 98 11.90 2.00 33.74
CA TRP A 98 12.12 3.19 34.56
C TRP A 98 10.85 4.04 34.71
N LEU A 99 10.03 4.15 33.67
CA LEU A 99 8.75 4.87 33.72
C LEU A 99 7.80 4.22 34.74
N ALA A 100 7.71 2.89 34.71
CA ALA A 100 6.94 2.13 35.69
C ALA A 100 7.50 2.32 37.12
N GLN A 101 8.83 2.28 37.29
CA GLN A 101 9.47 2.51 38.59
C GLN A 101 9.17 3.90 39.15
N THR A 102 9.38 4.94 38.35
CA THR A 102 9.10 6.33 38.74
C THR A 102 7.61 6.52 39.06
N GLY A 103 6.71 5.89 38.31
CA GLY A 103 5.27 5.93 38.58
C GLY A 103 4.90 5.28 39.91
N VAL A 104 5.41 4.07 40.18
CA VAL A 104 5.15 3.32 41.42
C VAL A 104 5.68 4.07 42.64
N PHE A 105 6.95 4.47 42.62
CA PHE A 105 7.57 5.13 43.78
C PHE A 105 7.16 6.60 43.93
N GLY A 106 6.83 7.29 42.83
CA GLY A 106 6.18 8.59 42.88
C GLY A 106 4.86 8.48 43.63
N ASN A 107 4.03 7.51 43.28
CA ASN A 107 2.77 7.32 43.98
C ASN A 107 2.94 7.01 45.48
N ILE A 108 3.96 6.23 45.85
CA ILE A 108 4.24 5.84 47.24
C ILE A 108 4.81 7.01 48.06
N TYR A 109 5.76 7.79 47.52
CA TYR A 109 6.57 8.73 48.32
C TYR A 109 6.29 10.21 48.07
N THR A 110 5.60 10.59 46.98
CA THR A 110 5.31 12.00 46.64
C THR A 110 3.82 12.37 46.72
N SER A 111 2.88 11.44 46.53
CA SER A 111 1.43 11.72 46.49
C SER A 111 0.75 12.04 47.83
N GLY A 112 1.48 12.31 48.91
CA GLY A 112 0.88 12.66 50.22
C GLY A 112 0.12 11.52 50.93
N THR A 113 0.02 10.34 50.30
CA THR A 113 -0.63 9.12 50.78
C THR A 113 0.40 8.01 51.04
N ALA A 114 1.55 8.34 51.63
CA ALA A 114 2.46 7.29 52.09
C ALA A 114 1.71 6.47 53.15
N THR A 115 1.35 5.24 52.81
CA THR A 115 0.72 4.33 53.77
C THR A 115 1.66 4.20 54.96
N ARG A 116 1.12 4.27 56.18
CA ARG A 116 1.88 4.19 57.45
C ARG A 116 2.89 3.02 57.50
N GLU A 117 2.61 1.99 56.70
CA GLU A 117 3.45 0.82 56.43
C GLU A 117 4.79 1.14 55.74
N TYR A 118 4.83 2.03 54.73
CA TYR A 118 6.08 2.42 54.06
C TYR A 118 6.92 3.39 54.89
N GLU A 119 6.27 4.22 55.72
CA GLU A 119 6.96 5.10 56.68
C GLU A 119 7.69 4.31 57.78
N MET A 120 7.12 3.18 58.22
CA MET A 120 7.73 2.32 59.24
C MET A 120 8.82 1.39 58.69
N THR A 121 8.77 1.05 57.40
CA THR A 121 9.71 0.10 56.77
C THR A 121 10.93 0.78 56.17
N THR A 122 10.81 2.01 55.67
CA THR A 122 11.97 2.74 55.14
C THR A 122 12.83 3.37 56.25
N SER A 123 14.13 3.45 56.03
CA SER A 123 15.02 4.12 56.99
C SER A 123 14.98 5.65 56.95
N SER A 124 14.56 6.23 55.84
CA SER A 124 14.60 7.68 55.64
C SER A 124 13.66 8.10 54.51
N LEU A 125 12.53 8.72 54.87
CA LEU A 125 11.57 9.27 53.91
C LEU A 125 12.19 10.34 52.98
N PRO A 126 13.03 11.27 53.47
CA PRO A 126 13.72 12.22 52.61
C PRO A 126 14.62 11.56 51.57
N ARG A 127 15.30 10.45 51.94
CA ARG A 127 16.11 9.67 51.00
C ARG A 127 15.25 9.06 49.90
N MET A 128 14.12 8.44 50.24
CA MET A 128 13.25 7.81 49.23
C MET A 128 12.62 8.85 48.31
N ARG A 129 12.27 10.04 48.82
CA ARG A 129 11.83 11.16 47.97
C ARG A 129 12.91 11.63 47.00
N ALA A 130 14.16 11.70 47.45
CA ALA A 130 15.28 11.99 46.57
C ALA A 130 15.51 10.88 45.53
N ALA A 131 15.33 9.62 45.91
CA ALA A 131 15.42 8.48 44.99
C ALA A 131 14.39 8.56 43.86
N VAL A 132 13.14 8.97 44.14
CA VAL A 132 12.11 9.17 43.10
C VAL A 132 12.52 10.22 42.07
N TRP A 133 13.10 11.34 42.51
CA TRP A 133 13.60 12.36 41.59
C TRP A 133 14.77 11.86 40.75
N ILE A 134 15.64 11.06 41.34
CA ILE A 134 16.74 10.40 40.63
C ILE A 134 16.20 9.41 39.59
N ASP A 135 15.18 8.63 39.93
CA ASP A 135 14.51 7.69 39.02
C ASP A 135 13.91 8.44 37.82
N LEU A 136 13.25 9.57 38.05
CA LEU A 136 12.69 10.42 36.99
C LEU A 136 13.77 10.95 36.04
N VAL A 137 14.87 11.46 36.59
CA VAL A 137 16.00 11.96 35.78
C VAL A 137 16.58 10.83 34.94
N ASN A 138 16.76 9.65 35.52
CA ASN A 138 17.29 8.50 34.81
C ASN A 138 16.31 8.03 33.71
N MET A 139 15.01 7.99 34.00
CA MET A 139 13.95 7.69 33.02
C MET A 139 14.03 8.63 31.81
N LEU A 140 14.20 9.93 32.04
CA LEU A 140 14.32 10.93 30.97
C LEU A 140 15.59 10.72 30.13
N MET A 141 16.70 10.31 30.75
CA MET A 141 17.92 9.97 30.03
C MET A 141 17.70 8.75 29.11
N TRP A 142 17.02 7.70 29.58
CA TRP A 142 16.69 6.53 28.76
C TRP A 142 15.72 6.86 27.61
N PHE A 143 14.75 7.74 27.86
CA PHE A 143 13.87 8.28 26.82
C PHE A 143 14.65 9.04 25.75
N MET A 144 15.59 9.91 26.17
CA MET A 144 16.44 10.65 25.23
C MET A 144 17.28 9.73 24.36
N THR A 145 17.90 8.68 24.93
CA THR A 145 18.67 7.69 24.14
C THR A 145 17.79 6.93 23.16
N PHE A 146 16.57 6.56 23.56
CA PHE A 146 15.60 5.89 22.70
C PHE A 146 15.21 6.75 21.48
N ILE A 147 14.84 8.01 21.70
CA ILE A 147 14.48 8.94 20.63
C ILE A 147 15.66 9.23 19.70
N LEU A 148 16.88 9.41 20.24
CA LEU A 148 18.08 9.57 19.43
C LEU A 148 18.39 8.34 18.58
N GLY A 149 18.10 7.13 19.07
CA GLY A 149 18.23 5.88 18.32
C GLY A 149 17.24 5.79 17.15
N ILE A 150 15.98 6.20 17.34
CA ILE A 150 14.96 6.26 16.28
C ILE A 150 15.33 7.31 15.22
N ALA A 151 15.69 8.52 15.65
CA ALA A 151 16.08 9.60 14.74
C ALA A 151 17.28 9.20 13.88
N TRP A 152 18.24 8.48 14.45
CA TRP A 152 19.36 7.91 13.71
C TRP A 152 18.90 6.89 12.67
N CYS A 153 18.07 5.91 13.05
CA CYS A 153 17.51 4.90 12.13
C CYS A 153 16.87 5.54 10.88
N CYS A 154 16.06 6.57 11.09
CA CYS A 154 15.41 7.32 10.02
C CYS A 154 16.41 8.03 9.10
N ARG A 155 17.48 8.61 9.68
CA ARG A 155 18.52 9.32 8.93
C ARG A 155 19.43 8.37 8.16
N THR A 156 19.85 7.24 8.73
CA THR A 156 20.70 6.25 8.04
C THR A 156 19.95 5.63 6.86
N ARG A 157 18.67 5.25 7.04
CA ARG A 157 17.83 4.76 5.94
C ARG A 157 17.69 5.76 4.79
N LYS A 158 17.61 7.06 5.11
CA LYS A 158 17.54 8.14 4.10
C LYS A 158 18.86 8.34 3.35
N VAL A 159 20.01 8.11 4.01
CA VAL A 159 21.35 8.23 3.39
C VAL A 159 21.67 7.00 2.54
N THR A 160 21.44 5.78 3.03
CA THR A 160 21.64 4.54 2.24
C THR A 160 20.85 4.59 0.93
N ARG A 161 19.58 5.04 0.98
CA ARG A 161 18.75 5.22 -0.22
C ARG A 161 19.36 6.18 -1.25
N ARG A 162 19.93 7.31 -0.81
CA ARG A 162 20.60 8.27 -1.70
C ARG A 162 21.91 7.72 -2.27
N THR A 163 22.64 6.93 -1.49
CA THR A 163 23.92 6.33 -1.92
C THR A 163 23.66 5.22 -2.94
N ASP A 164 22.65 4.38 -2.72
CA ASP A 164 22.20 3.37 -3.67
C ASP A 164 21.63 3.99 -4.97
N GLU A 165 20.94 5.13 -4.86
CA GLU A 165 20.50 5.93 -6.00
C GLU A 165 21.70 6.51 -6.78
N LEU A 166 22.74 6.98 -6.10
CA LEU A 166 23.97 7.50 -6.73
C LEU A 166 24.84 6.40 -7.36
N GLU A 167 24.97 5.23 -6.74
CA GLU A 167 25.67 4.08 -7.32
C GLU A 167 24.93 3.52 -8.55
N LYS A 168 23.58 3.55 -8.55
CA LYS A 168 22.78 3.23 -9.73
C LYS A 168 22.95 4.24 -10.85
N LEU A 169 23.05 5.54 -10.53
CA LEU A 169 23.30 6.59 -11.53
C LEU A 169 24.73 6.51 -12.09
N GLN A 170 25.73 6.19 -11.26
CA GLN A 170 27.12 6.00 -11.70
C GLN A 170 27.32 4.69 -12.49
N GLY A 171 26.60 3.63 -12.15
CA GLY A 171 26.60 2.37 -12.90
C GLY A 171 25.89 2.49 -14.25
N SER A 172 24.88 3.36 -14.36
CA SER A 172 24.17 3.63 -15.62
C SER A 172 24.90 4.61 -16.53
N ALA A 173 25.80 5.44 -16.01
CA ALA A 173 26.60 6.39 -16.78
C ALA A 173 27.89 5.78 -17.38
N ALA A 174 28.25 4.56 -16.98
CA ALA A 174 29.47 3.88 -17.45
C ALA A 174 29.28 3.08 -18.75
N THR A 175 28.08 3.06 -19.34
CA THR A 175 27.76 2.22 -20.51
C THR A 175 27.42 2.96 -21.80
N ASP A 176 27.28 4.28 -21.82
CA ASP A 176 26.96 5.00 -23.05
C ASP A 176 27.80 6.29 -23.18
N ASP A 177 28.78 6.26 -24.08
CA ASP A 177 29.42 7.46 -24.64
C ASP A 177 28.35 8.24 -25.45
N VAL A 178 27.69 9.20 -24.80
CA VAL A 178 26.88 10.21 -25.48
C VAL A 178 27.19 11.57 -24.85
N ASP A 179 27.59 12.53 -25.69
CA ASP A 179 27.94 13.91 -25.35
C ASP A 179 26.78 14.63 -24.63
N VAL A 180 26.83 14.62 -23.30
CA VAL A 180 25.86 15.24 -22.38
C VAL A 180 25.71 16.75 -22.61
N GLU A 181 26.73 17.40 -23.17
CA GLU A 181 26.79 18.84 -23.38
C GLU A 181 25.89 19.30 -24.56
N SER A 182 25.73 18.46 -25.58
CA SER A 182 24.83 18.75 -26.72
C SER A 182 23.34 18.63 -26.35
N ALA A 183 22.98 17.69 -25.47
CA ALA A 183 21.61 17.48 -25.04
C ALA A 183 21.12 18.58 -24.08
N LEU A 184 22.03 19.09 -23.23
CA LEU A 184 21.76 20.22 -22.32
C LEU A 184 21.52 21.54 -23.05
N ASP A 185 22.21 21.76 -24.19
CA ASP A 185 22.03 22.97 -24.99
C ASP A 185 20.70 23.00 -25.74
N GLY A 186 20.21 21.83 -26.19
CA GLY A 186 18.87 21.70 -26.79
C GLY A 186 17.76 22.05 -25.79
N TYR A 187 17.88 21.54 -24.56
CA TYR A 187 16.89 21.78 -23.50
C TYR A 187 16.84 23.24 -23.04
N LYS A 188 18.00 23.94 -23.00
CA LYS A 188 18.06 25.36 -22.68
C LYS A 188 17.37 26.23 -23.74
N LYS A 189 17.56 25.90 -25.02
CA LYS A 189 16.91 26.61 -26.13
C LYS A 189 15.40 26.49 -26.10
N GLU A 190 14.88 25.31 -25.75
CA GLU A 190 13.44 25.06 -25.63
C GLU A 190 12.81 25.83 -24.47
N LEU A 191 13.54 25.96 -23.35
CA LEU A 191 13.11 26.76 -22.20
C LEU A 191 13.07 28.26 -22.51
N GLU A 192 14.08 28.79 -23.21
CA GLU A 192 14.13 30.20 -23.61
C GLU A 192 12.99 30.57 -24.58
N GLU A 193 12.60 29.63 -25.45
CA GLU A 193 11.48 29.83 -26.38
C GLU A 193 10.11 29.84 -25.67
N LEU A 194 9.96 29.05 -24.60
CA LEU A 194 8.76 29.02 -23.76
C LEU A 194 8.63 30.29 -22.91
N ASP A 195 9.73 30.79 -22.35
CA ASP A 195 9.73 32.03 -21.57
C ASP A 195 9.46 33.27 -22.45
N ALA A 196 9.98 33.28 -23.70
CA ALA A 196 9.67 34.32 -24.67
C ALA A 196 8.17 34.34 -25.04
N LYS A 197 7.53 33.17 -25.22
CA LYS A 197 6.08 33.06 -25.48
C LYS A 197 5.25 33.54 -24.28
N ARG A 198 5.72 33.29 -23.05
CA ARG A 198 5.06 33.73 -21.81
C ARG A 198 5.10 35.24 -21.64
N ALA A 199 6.24 35.87 -21.96
CA ALA A 199 6.40 37.33 -21.89
C ALA A 199 5.49 38.08 -22.89
N VAL A 200 5.23 37.51 -24.08
CA VAL A 200 4.31 38.10 -25.08
C VAL A 200 2.85 38.08 -24.59
N ILE A 201 2.46 37.02 -23.89
CA ILE A 201 1.12 36.87 -23.30
C ILE A 201 0.93 37.88 -22.16
N GLU A 202 1.92 38.05 -21.28
CA GLU A 202 1.85 39.02 -20.17
C GLU A 202 1.84 40.49 -20.65
N LYS A 203 2.55 40.79 -21.75
CA LYS A 203 2.53 42.13 -22.37
C LYS A 203 1.19 42.47 -23.01
N SER A 204 0.47 41.46 -23.51
CA SER A 204 -0.88 41.64 -24.07
C SER A 204 -1.93 41.88 -22.99
N ILE A 205 -1.72 41.34 -21.78
CA ILE A 205 -2.63 41.50 -20.62
C ILE A 205 -2.43 42.87 -19.93
N SER A 206 -1.24 43.47 -20.01
CA SER A 206 -0.92 44.76 -19.37
C SER A 206 -1.24 46.01 -20.22
N GLY A 207 -1.54 45.86 -21.51
CA GLY A 207 -1.77 46.97 -22.45
C GLY A 207 -3.17 47.61 -22.41
N THR A 208 -4.12 47.10 -21.61
CA THR A 208 -5.54 47.52 -21.65
C THR A 208 -5.94 48.35 -20.41
N LYS A 209 -5.21 49.43 -20.11
CA LYS A 209 -5.67 50.47 -19.19
C LYS A 209 -5.26 51.87 -19.65
N THR A 210 -6.14 52.58 -20.35
CA THR A 210 -6.09 54.05 -20.50
C THR A 210 -7.49 54.68 -20.66
N GLY A 211 -7.85 55.56 -19.72
CA GLY A 211 -8.56 56.85 -19.90
C GLY A 211 -10.10 56.89 -20.00
N VAL A 212 -10.86 57.42 -19.02
CA VAL A 212 -11.29 58.84 -18.75
C VAL A 212 -12.84 58.96 -18.99
N PRO A 213 -13.66 59.87 -18.38
CA PRO A 213 -13.74 60.47 -17.05
C PRO A 213 -15.11 60.26 -16.35
N ASP A 214 -15.21 60.80 -15.13
CA ASP A 214 -16.35 60.93 -14.22
C ASP A 214 -17.38 61.99 -14.71
N ASP A 215 -18.65 61.62 -14.86
CA ASP A 215 -19.79 62.56 -14.71
C ASP A 215 -21.10 61.81 -14.40
N GLY A 216 -21.97 62.45 -13.62
CA GLY A 216 -22.96 61.79 -12.76
C GLY A 216 -24.30 61.32 -13.37
N MET A 217 -25.05 60.69 -12.45
CA MET A 217 -26.47 60.27 -12.46
C MET A 217 -26.85 58.82 -12.81
N GLU A 218 -27.46 58.23 -11.77
CA GLU A 218 -28.58 57.28 -11.72
C GLU A 218 -28.37 55.76 -11.77
N LYS A 219 -28.98 55.15 -10.74
CA LYS A 219 -29.08 53.73 -10.43
C LYS A 219 -29.65 52.94 -11.61
N ARG A 220 -28.84 52.05 -12.19
CA ARG A 220 -29.31 50.87 -12.92
C ARG A 220 -28.45 49.66 -12.57
N SER A 221 -29.13 48.53 -12.51
CA SER A 221 -28.75 47.25 -11.91
C SER A 221 -27.40 46.69 -12.39
N GLU A 222 -26.58 46.33 -11.41
CA GLU A 222 -25.27 45.65 -11.50
C GLU A 222 -25.32 44.27 -12.19
N LYS A 223 -26.52 43.80 -12.57
CA LYS A 223 -26.76 42.49 -13.20
C LYS A 223 -26.63 42.49 -14.74
N ASP A 224 -26.70 43.65 -15.39
CA ASP A 224 -26.68 43.74 -16.87
C ASP A 224 -25.29 43.99 -17.47
N LEU A 225 -24.32 44.48 -16.67
CA LEU A 225 -22.93 44.64 -17.14
C LEU A 225 -22.18 43.30 -17.21
N ASP A 226 -22.52 42.35 -16.35
CA ASP A 226 -21.89 41.02 -16.31
C ASP A 226 -22.34 40.14 -17.49
N THR A 227 -23.59 40.32 -17.95
CA THR A 227 -24.13 39.59 -19.12
C THR A 227 -23.55 40.08 -20.45
N LYS A 228 -23.07 41.34 -20.52
CA LYS A 228 -22.40 41.89 -21.70
C LYS A 228 -20.91 41.54 -21.73
N LYS A 229 -20.22 41.50 -20.59
CA LYS A 229 -18.85 40.97 -20.49
C LYS A 229 -18.79 39.46 -20.77
N GLY A 230 -19.76 38.69 -20.27
CA GLY A 230 -19.90 37.27 -20.57
C GLY A 230 -20.12 36.99 -22.07
N ARG A 231 -21.01 37.74 -22.73
CA ARG A 231 -21.31 37.54 -24.16
C ARG A 231 -20.16 37.93 -25.11
N VAL A 232 -19.34 38.91 -24.75
CA VAL A 232 -18.15 39.26 -25.55
C VAL A 232 -17.05 38.22 -25.37
N LEU A 233 -16.91 37.65 -24.17
CA LEU A 233 -15.97 36.56 -23.88
C LEU A 233 -16.40 35.25 -24.59
N GLU A 234 -17.69 34.95 -24.65
CA GLU A 234 -18.28 33.82 -25.39
C GLU A 234 -18.12 33.95 -26.91
N SER A 235 -18.08 35.18 -27.46
CA SER A 235 -17.84 35.39 -28.90
C SER A 235 -16.36 35.31 -29.30
N LEU A 236 -15.44 35.51 -28.35
CA LEU A 236 -13.98 35.53 -28.57
C LEU A 236 -13.31 34.19 -28.27
N ILE A 237 -13.92 33.38 -27.40
CA ILE A 237 -13.50 32.01 -27.12
C ILE A 237 -14.64 31.12 -27.64
N GLY A 238 -14.54 30.70 -28.90
CA GLY A 238 -15.52 29.86 -29.57
C GLY A 238 -15.59 28.43 -29.03
N VAL A 239 -15.91 28.27 -27.75
CA VAL A 239 -16.20 26.99 -27.11
C VAL A 239 -17.47 27.16 -26.29
N THR A 240 -18.59 26.84 -26.92
CA THR A 240 -19.85 26.58 -26.23
C THR A 240 -19.58 25.39 -25.30
N TYR A 241 -19.53 25.60 -23.99
CA TYR A 241 -19.47 24.50 -23.03
C TYR A 241 -20.80 23.75 -23.08
N ASP A 242 -20.80 22.63 -23.79
CA ASP A 242 -21.95 21.75 -23.93
C ASP A 242 -22.09 20.88 -22.67
N LEU A 243 -23.18 21.07 -21.92
CA LEU A 243 -23.53 20.29 -20.72
C LEU A 243 -23.66 18.78 -21.01
N SER A 244 -23.77 18.38 -22.29
CA SER A 244 -23.80 16.98 -22.72
C SER A 244 -22.46 16.24 -22.53
N MET A 245 -21.31 16.93 -22.54
CA MET A 245 -19.99 16.30 -22.38
C MET A 245 -19.64 15.92 -20.93
N SER A 246 -20.37 16.49 -19.96
CA SER A 246 -20.13 16.26 -18.52
C SER A 246 -20.57 14.87 -18.07
N GLU A 247 -21.56 14.25 -18.71
CA GLU A 247 -22.08 12.93 -18.31
C GLU A 247 -21.28 11.77 -18.93
N SER A 248 -20.77 11.92 -20.16
CA SER A 248 -20.00 10.87 -20.84
C SER A 248 -18.57 10.68 -20.33
N SER A 249 -18.16 11.44 -19.32
CA SER A 249 -16.82 11.43 -18.73
C SER A 249 -16.82 10.89 -17.29
N ARG A 250 -17.92 10.25 -16.86
CA ARG A 250 -18.07 9.69 -15.51
C ARG A 250 -17.55 8.25 -15.45
N ILE A 251 -16.83 7.93 -14.37
CA ILE A 251 -16.35 6.57 -14.08
C ILE A 251 -17.14 5.97 -12.91
N PHE A 252 -17.76 4.83 -13.14
CA PHE A 252 -18.44 4.05 -12.11
C PHE A 252 -17.53 2.95 -11.59
N ILE A 253 -17.52 2.70 -10.28
CA ILE A 253 -16.72 1.64 -9.66
C ILE A 253 -17.65 0.68 -8.91
N LEU A 254 -17.66 -0.58 -9.36
CA LEU A 254 -18.42 -1.67 -8.76
C LEU A 254 -17.49 -2.59 -7.96
N GLY A 255 -17.64 -2.58 -6.64
CA GLY A 255 -16.88 -3.43 -5.72
C GLY A 255 -15.81 -2.66 -4.95
N LEU A 256 -16.18 -2.20 -3.75
CA LEU A 256 -15.34 -1.38 -2.87
C LEU A 256 -14.49 -2.24 -1.92
N GLY A 257 -13.85 -3.27 -2.48
CA GLY A 257 -12.80 -4.03 -1.79
C GLY A 257 -11.45 -3.30 -1.85
N SER A 258 -10.37 -3.97 -1.44
CA SER A 258 -9.02 -3.40 -1.45
C SER A 258 -8.64 -2.75 -2.80
N ILE A 259 -8.89 -3.43 -3.91
CA ILE A 259 -8.54 -2.94 -5.26
C ILE A 259 -9.48 -1.80 -5.70
N GLY A 260 -10.77 -1.90 -5.43
CA GLY A 260 -11.74 -0.85 -5.80
C GLY A 260 -11.46 0.46 -5.08
N CYS A 261 -11.22 0.43 -3.76
CA CYS A 261 -10.87 1.62 -2.99
C CYS A 261 -9.53 2.22 -3.44
N PHE A 262 -8.54 1.38 -3.75
CA PHE A 262 -7.25 1.82 -4.27
C PHE A 262 -7.36 2.52 -5.63
N ILE A 263 -8.14 1.97 -6.55
CA ILE A 263 -8.35 2.57 -7.88
C ILE A 263 -9.15 3.87 -7.77
N ALA A 264 -10.22 3.89 -6.96
CA ALA A 264 -11.02 5.09 -6.72
C ALA A 264 -10.14 6.23 -6.18
N HIS A 265 -9.34 5.95 -5.15
CA HIS A 265 -8.37 6.89 -4.58
C HIS A 265 -7.36 7.37 -5.63
N SER A 266 -6.81 6.44 -6.42
CA SER A 266 -5.80 6.75 -7.43
C SER A 266 -6.34 7.66 -8.54
N LEU A 267 -7.56 7.45 -9.00
CA LEU A 267 -8.23 8.31 -9.99
C LEU A 267 -8.50 9.70 -9.43
N GLN A 268 -8.95 9.79 -8.18
CA GLN A 268 -9.25 11.06 -7.53
C GLN A 268 -7.98 11.87 -7.20
N SER A 269 -6.81 11.24 -7.18
CA SER A 269 -5.51 11.89 -6.97
C SER A 269 -4.96 12.63 -8.20
N LEU A 270 -5.64 12.54 -9.35
CA LEU A 270 -5.26 13.25 -10.57
C LEU A 270 -5.40 14.78 -10.39
N PRO A 271 -4.61 15.60 -11.12
CA PRO A 271 -4.76 17.06 -11.09
C PRO A 271 -6.14 17.53 -11.55
N ASN A 272 -6.71 16.85 -12.55
CA ASN A 272 -8.06 17.07 -13.06
C ASN A 272 -8.82 15.74 -12.98
N PRO A 273 -9.33 15.34 -11.80
CA PRO A 273 -9.92 14.03 -11.61
C PRO A 273 -11.27 13.94 -12.34
N PRO A 274 -11.57 12.82 -13.02
CA PRO A 274 -12.88 12.62 -13.61
C PRO A 274 -13.93 12.42 -12.50
N PRO A 275 -15.22 12.72 -12.72
CA PRO A 275 -16.27 12.37 -11.78
C PRO A 275 -16.31 10.86 -11.53
N VAL A 276 -16.16 10.44 -10.28
CA VAL A 276 -16.19 9.03 -9.86
C VAL A 276 -17.42 8.75 -9.01
N THR A 277 -18.19 7.73 -9.40
CA THR A 277 -19.36 7.24 -8.65
C THR A 277 -19.11 5.82 -8.13
N LEU A 278 -19.21 5.66 -6.81
CA LEU A 278 -19.08 4.38 -6.14
C LEU A 278 -20.44 3.68 -6.09
N LEU A 279 -20.52 2.50 -6.69
CA LEU A 279 -21.73 1.67 -6.67
C LEU A 279 -21.73 0.81 -5.41
N VAL A 280 -22.63 1.11 -4.47
CA VAL A 280 -22.75 0.43 -3.17
C VAL A 280 -23.97 -0.50 -3.17
N HIS A 281 -23.83 -1.70 -2.61
CA HIS A 281 -24.87 -2.75 -2.67
C HIS A 281 -25.69 -2.90 -1.39
N ARG A 282 -25.45 -2.06 -0.37
CA ARG A 282 -26.16 -2.09 0.91
C ARG A 282 -26.14 -0.72 1.59
N GLU A 283 -27.25 -0.39 2.26
CA GLU A 283 -27.44 0.89 2.95
C GLU A 283 -26.38 1.14 4.04
N SER A 284 -26.00 0.10 4.79
CA SER A 284 -24.99 0.26 5.85
C SER A 284 -23.64 0.74 5.31
N LEU A 285 -23.25 0.30 4.11
CA LEU A 285 -22.02 0.74 3.47
C LEU A 285 -22.14 2.19 3.00
N LEU A 286 -23.30 2.59 2.46
CA LEU A 286 -23.56 3.98 2.12
C LEU A 286 -23.44 4.89 3.34
N GLN A 287 -23.97 4.46 4.49
CA GLN A 287 -23.86 5.18 5.76
C GLN A 287 -22.42 5.27 6.27
N GLU A 288 -21.63 4.19 6.15
CA GLU A 288 -20.20 4.22 6.48
C GLU A 288 -19.45 5.27 5.64
N TYR A 289 -19.70 5.33 4.33
CA TYR A 289 -19.13 6.36 3.47
C TYR A 289 -19.63 7.77 3.83
N ALA A 290 -20.93 7.94 4.09
CA ALA A 290 -21.51 9.22 4.49
C ALA A 290 -20.90 9.74 5.81
N SER A 291 -20.64 8.85 6.77
CA SER A 291 -19.99 9.19 8.04
C SER A 291 -18.54 9.65 7.90
N ASN A 292 -17.90 9.34 6.77
CA ASN A 292 -16.54 9.72 6.43
C ASN A 292 -16.48 10.80 5.32
N ASP A 293 -17.51 11.65 5.21
CA ASP A 293 -17.66 12.68 4.18
C ASP A 293 -17.49 12.16 2.74
N TYR A 294 -17.85 10.90 2.50
CA TYR A 294 -17.64 10.21 1.22
C TYR A 294 -16.18 10.23 0.77
N LYS A 295 -15.22 10.14 1.69
CA LYS A 295 -13.78 10.09 1.38
C LYS A 295 -13.24 8.67 1.50
N ILE A 296 -12.21 8.38 0.72
CA ILE A 296 -11.38 7.18 0.84
C ILE A 296 -9.98 7.61 1.25
N SER A 297 -9.46 6.99 2.30
CA SER A 297 -8.10 7.21 2.77
C SER A 297 -7.18 6.07 2.32
N LEU A 298 -6.04 6.42 1.73
CA LEU A 298 -4.98 5.47 1.39
C LEU A 298 -3.72 5.82 2.17
N GLN A 299 -3.15 4.83 2.86
CA GLN A 299 -1.83 4.96 3.49
C GLN A 299 -0.83 4.00 2.88
N VAL A 300 0.44 4.40 2.86
CA VAL A 300 1.55 3.59 2.33
C VAL A 300 2.32 2.96 3.48
N GLY A 301 2.27 1.64 3.60
CA GLY A 301 2.74 0.90 4.77
C GLY A 301 1.82 1.08 5.97
N GLU A 302 2.07 0.33 7.05
CA GLU A 302 1.25 0.40 8.28
C GLU A 302 1.41 1.73 9.01
N ASP A 303 2.62 2.29 8.98
CA ASP A 303 2.99 3.56 9.64
C ASP A 303 2.87 4.79 8.71
N GLY A 304 2.34 4.60 7.50
CA GLY A 304 2.17 5.68 6.53
C GLY A 304 1.11 6.69 6.95
N ILE A 305 1.33 7.96 6.60
CA ILE A 305 0.30 9.00 6.79
C ILE A 305 -0.84 8.74 5.80
N PRO A 306 -2.09 8.58 6.28
CA PRO A 306 -3.24 8.43 5.39
C PRO A 306 -3.48 9.68 4.56
N GLN A 307 -3.65 9.51 3.25
CA GLN A 307 -4.06 10.55 2.33
C GLN A 307 -5.51 10.30 1.93
N SER A 308 -6.40 11.22 2.29
CA SER A 308 -7.83 11.13 1.95
C SER A 308 -8.12 11.81 0.61
N GLN A 309 -8.94 11.16 -0.22
CA GLN A 309 -9.44 11.69 -1.48
C GLN A 309 -10.97 11.66 -1.46
N GLY A 310 -11.60 12.61 -2.15
CA GLY A 310 -13.06 12.76 -2.22
C GLY A 310 -13.48 14.24 -2.15
N PRO A 311 -14.79 14.52 -1.95
CA PRO A 311 -15.86 13.55 -1.78
C PRO A 311 -16.15 12.76 -3.07
N PHE A 312 -16.52 11.49 -2.92
CA PHE A 312 -16.99 10.64 -4.01
C PHE A 312 -18.51 10.68 -4.12
N ASP A 313 -19.04 10.62 -5.34
CA ASP A 313 -20.46 10.34 -5.53
C ASP A 313 -20.73 8.87 -5.16
N CYS A 314 -21.86 8.58 -4.51
CA CYS A 314 -22.25 7.22 -4.17
C CYS A 314 -23.67 6.92 -4.65
N GLU A 315 -23.88 5.75 -5.23
CA GLU A 315 -25.19 5.28 -5.70
C GLU A 315 -25.49 3.90 -5.11
N LEU A 316 -26.61 3.77 -4.41
CA LEU A 316 -27.11 2.48 -3.94
C LEU A 316 -27.73 1.70 -5.09
N ILE A 317 -27.14 0.56 -5.45
CA ILE A 317 -27.65 -0.32 -6.50
C ILE A 317 -28.79 -1.20 -5.95
N GLY A 318 -29.90 -1.26 -6.68
CA GLY A 318 -31.11 -1.99 -6.32
C GLY A 318 -32.25 -1.68 -7.29
N ASP A 319 -33.48 -2.04 -6.93
CA ASP A 319 -34.67 -1.91 -7.80
C ASP A 319 -35.01 -0.45 -8.18
N SER A 320 -34.49 0.52 -7.45
CA SER A 320 -34.64 1.96 -7.72
C SER A 320 -33.39 2.61 -8.31
N SER A 321 -32.47 1.83 -8.89
CA SER A 321 -31.23 2.36 -9.48
C SER A 321 -31.51 3.36 -10.59
N SER A 322 -30.60 4.32 -10.77
CA SER A 322 -30.70 5.31 -11.85
C SER A 322 -30.78 4.63 -13.22
N GLY A 323 -31.64 5.14 -14.11
CA GLY A 323 -31.72 4.69 -15.51
C GLY A 323 -30.62 5.27 -16.42
N ILE A 324 -29.69 6.05 -15.86
CA ILE A 324 -28.63 6.72 -16.63
C ILE A 324 -27.64 5.68 -17.17
N PRO A 325 -27.34 5.66 -18.48
CA PRO A 325 -26.34 4.77 -19.06
C PRO A 325 -24.98 4.86 -18.37
N ILE A 326 -24.30 3.72 -18.25
CA ILE A 326 -22.95 3.64 -17.69
C ILE A 326 -21.95 3.52 -18.84
N ASP A 327 -21.26 4.60 -19.19
CA ASP A 327 -20.26 4.61 -20.27
C ASP A 327 -18.92 4.00 -19.84
N HIS A 328 -18.51 4.21 -18.58
CA HIS A 328 -17.25 3.70 -18.04
C HIS A 328 -17.47 3.01 -16.70
N LEU A 329 -17.19 1.70 -16.65
CA LEU A 329 -17.35 0.88 -15.47
C LEU A 329 -16.03 0.19 -15.13
N ILE A 330 -15.62 0.25 -13.86
CA ILE A 330 -14.55 -0.56 -13.30
C ILE A 330 -15.16 -1.60 -12.38
N VAL A 331 -14.85 -2.88 -12.63
CA VAL A 331 -15.33 -4.03 -11.85
C VAL A 331 -14.21 -4.57 -10.99
N CYS A 332 -14.39 -4.43 -9.67
CA CYS A 332 -13.43 -4.83 -8.62
C CYS A 332 -14.04 -5.79 -7.59
N VAL A 333 -15.27 -6.26 -7.78
CA VAL A 333 -15.78 -7.45 -7.06
C VAL A 333 -14.93 -8.67 -7.39
N LYS A 334 -15.02 -9.76 -6.64
CA LYS A 334 -14.34 -11.02 -7.00
C LYS A 334 -15.01 -11.70 -8.19
N ALA A 335 -14.23 -12.45 -8.97
CA ALA A 335 -14.72 -13.07 -10.20
C ALA A 335 -16.02 -13.90 -10.05
N PRO A 336 -16.23 -14.72 -8.99
CA PRO A 336 -17.49 -15.45 -8.80
C PRO A 336 -18.72 -14.55 -8.58
N ALA A 337 -18.53 -13.35 -8.03
CA ALA A 337 -19.62 -12.42 -7.70
C ALA A 337 -19.96 -11.44 -8.83
N THR A 338 -19.19 -11.43 -9.93
CA THR A 338 -19.32 -10.45 -11.02
C THR A 338 -20.70 -10.43 -11.63
N ALA A 339 -21.24 -11.59 -12.02
CA ALA A 339 -22.52 -11.66 -12.71
C ALA A 339 -23.67 -11.12 -11.83
N SER A 340 -23.76 -11.61 -10.59
CA SER A 340 -24.77 -11.16 -9.61
C SER A 340 -24.60 -9.69 -9.23
N ALA A 341 -23.37 -9.16 -9.21
CA ALA A 341 -23.13 -7.75 -8.90
C ALA A 341 -23.53 -6.83 -10.05
N LEU A 342 -23.47 -7.32 -11.29
CA LEU A 342 -23.89 -6.57 -12.47
C LEU A 342 -25.40 -6.67 -12.74
N ASP A 343 -26.07 -7.71 -12.26
CA ASP A 343 -27.50 -7.92 -12.51
C ASP A 343 -28.41 -6.70 -12.27
N PRO A 344 -28.26 -5.92 -11.18
CA PRO A 344 -29.07 -4.73 -10.95
C PRO A 344 -28.83 -3.61 -11.98
N ILE A 345 -27.61 -3.51 -12.54
CA ILE A 345 -27.20 -2.41 -13.41
C ILE A 345 -27.01 -2.81 -14.87
N LYS A 346 -27.22 -4.08 -15.24
CA LYS A 346 -26.94 -4.60 -16.59
C LYS A 346 -27.69 -3.86 -17.69
N HIS A 347 -28.89 -3.36 -17.39
CA HIS A 347 -29.72 -2.59 -18.32
C HIS A 347 -29.11 -1.22 -18.70
N ARG A 348 -28.13 -0.73 -17.93
CA ARG A 348 -27.40 0.53 -18.17
C ARG A 348 -26.11 0.32 -18.95
N ILE A 349 -25.73 -0.93 -19.22
CA ILE A 349 -24.46 -1.30 -19.83
C ILE A 349 -24.75 -1.92 -21.19
N GLY A 350 -24.09 -1.42 -22.25
CA GLY A 350 -24.25 -1.95 -23.60
C GLY A 350 -23.05 -1.67 -24.50
N LYS A 351 -23.24 -1.75 -25.82
CA LYS A 351 -22.19 -1.58 -26.84
C LYS A 351 -21.41 -0.26 -26.81
N HIS A 352 -21.97 0.77 -26.16
CA HIS A 352 -21.30 2.06 -25.97
C HIS A 352 -20.44 2.10 -24.70
N SER A 353 -20.72 1.22 -23.74
CA SER A 353 -20.00 1.11 -22.48
C SER A 353 -18.61 0.49 -22.65
N THR A 354 -17.70 0.87 -21.76
CA THR A 354 -16.39 0.26 -21.55
C THR A 354 -16.33 -0.29 -20.13
N VAL A 355 -16.09 -1.58 -20.00
CA VAL A 355 -15.98 -2.29 -18.71
C VAL A 355 -14.54 -2.75 -18.50
N CYS A 356 -13.92 -2.31 -17.41
CA CYS A 356 -12.56 -2.68 -17.03
C CYS A 356 -12.55 -3.62 -15.84
N PHE A 357 -11.84 -4.75 -15.96
CA PHE A 357 -11.68 -5.72 -14.87
C PHE A 357 -10.28 -5.65 -14.27
N PHE A 358 -10.18 -5.79 -12.94
CA PHE A 358 -8.90 -5.93 -12.23
C PHE A 358 -8.82 -7.21 -11.37
N GLN A 359 -9.61 -8.20 -11.76
CA GLN A 359 -9.79 -9.46 -11.03
C GLN A 359 -8.61 -10.40 -11.26
N ASN A 360 -8.34 -11.29 -10.30
CA ASN A 360 -7.39 -12.37 -10.55
C ASN A 360 -8.07 -13.51 -11.31
N GLY A 361 -7.27 -14.39 -11.88
CA GLY A 361 -7.77 -15.54 -12.64
C GLY A 361 -8.07 -15.21 -14.09
N MET A 362 -8.73 -16.17 -14.74
CA MET A 362 -9.14 -16.18 -16.14
C MET A 362 -10.60 -16.67 -16.28
N GLY A 363 -11.22 -16.47 -17.44
CA GLY A 363 -12.56 -16.96 -17.76
C GLY A 363 -13.71 -16.05 -17.31
N GLN A 364 -13.42 -14.90 -16.69
CA GLN A 364 -14.44 -14.02 -16.13
C GLN A 364 -15.31 -13.35 -17.21
N ILE A 365 -14.73 -12.99 -18.36
CA ILE A 365 -15.44 -12.29 -19.42
C ILE A 365 -16.28 -13.28 -20.23
N GLU A 366 -15.76 -14.48 -20.48
CA GLU A 366 -16.45 -15.58 -21.12
C GLU A 366 -17.70 -15.96 -20.32
N ARG A 367 -17.53 -16.21 -19.02
CA ARG A 367 -18.65 -16.53 -18.12
C ARG A 367 -19.62 -15.37 -17.95
N LEU A 368 -19.14 -14.12 -17.96
CA LEU A 368 -19.98 -12.94 -17.94
C LEU A 368 -20.83 -12.82 -19.21
N ASN A 369 -20.23 -13.01 -20.38
CA ASN A 369 -20.93 -13.00 -21.67
C ASN A 369 -21.96 -14.13 -21.76
N GLN A 370 -21.68 -15.31 -21.20
CA GLN A 370 -22.63 -16.42 -21.17
C GLN A 370 -23.86 -16.14 -20.30
N ARG A 371 -23.74 -15.29 -19.26
CA ARG A 371 -24.82 -15.06 -18.29
C ARG A 371 -25.54 -13.73 -18.48
N VAL A 372 -24.78 -12.64 -18.66
CA VAL A 372 -25.28 -11.26 -18.62
C VAL A 372 -25.34 -10.65 -20.03
N PHE A 373 -24.24 -10.69 -20.78
CA PHE A 373 -24.15 -10.07 -22.12
C PHE A 373 -24.14 -11.13 -23.23
N GLN A 374 -25.26 -11.83 -23.35
CA GLN A 374 -25.40 -13.00 -24.22
C GLN A 374 -25.31 -12.61 -25.70
N THR A 375 -25.97 -11.52 -26.09
CA THR A 375 -25.98 -10.99 -27.46
C THR A 375 -24.64 -10.34 -27.83
N PRO A 376 -23.85 -10.89 -28.77
CA PRO A 376 -22.52 -10.35 -29.09
C PRO A 376 -22.51 -8.89 -29.54
N SER A 377 -23.49 -8.47 -30.34
CA SER A 377 -23.62 -7.10 -30.84
C SER A 377 -23.98 -6.05 -29.77
N GLU A 378 -24.41 -6.48 -28.59
CA GLU A 378 -24.78 -5.61 -27.47
C GLU A 378 -23.71 -5.60 -26.37
N ARG A 379 -22.68 -6.44 -26.49
CA ARG A 379 -21.61 -6.53 -25.50
C ARG A 379 -20.87 -5.19 -25.38
N PRO A 380 -20.51 -4.78 -24.16
CA PRO A 380 -19.63 -3.64 -23.97
C PRO A 380 -18.21 -3.94 -24.46
N ARG A 381 -17.40 -2.89 -24.59
CA ARG A 381 -15.96 -3.05 -24.79
C ARG A 381 -15.30 -3.46 -23.49
N TYR A 382 -14.32 -4.35 -23.58
CA TYR A 382 -13.62 -4.86 -22.40
C TYR A 382 -12.18 -4.35 -22.33
N LEU A 383 -11.82 -3.84 -21.15
CA LEU A 383 -10.44 -3.63 -20.73
C LEU A 383 -10.10 -4.65 -19.65
N PHE A 384 -8.85 -5.08 -19.61
CA PHE A 384 -8.36 -5.95 -18.56
C PHE A 384 -7.11 -5.38 -17.94
N GLY A 385 -7.08 -5.34 -16.61
CA GLY A 385 -6.00 -4.81 -15.82
C GLY A 385 -5.42 -5.86 -14.88
N ILE A 386 -4.10 -5.97 -14.85
CA ILE A 386 -3.35 -6.84 -13.94
C ILE A 386 -2.74 -5.96 -12.85
N VAL A 387 -3.21 -6.10 -11.62
CA VAL A 387 -2.65 -5.36 -10.47
C VAL A 387 -1.62 -6.22 -9.73
N ARG A 388 -0.44 -5.66 -9.46
CA ARG A 388 0.62 -6.25 -8.60
C ARG A 388 0.88 -5.47 -7.31
N HIS A 389 0.05 -4.48 -7.01
CA HIS A 389 0.07 -3.79 -5.72
C HIS A 389 -0.41 -4.72 -4.60
N GLY A 390 0.30 -4.70 -3.47
CA GLY A 390 -0.21 -5.30 -2.23
C GLY A 390 -1.15 -4.32 -1.55
N VAL A 391 -2.46 -4.57 -1.60
CA VAL A 391 -3.46 -3.70 -0.97
C VAL A 391 -4.38 -4.49 -0.05
N TYR A 392 -4.60 -3.98 1.16
CA TYR A 392 -5.60 -4.51 2.09
C TYR A 392 -6.40 -3.38 2.73
N LEU A 393 -7.61 -3.68 3.18
CA LEU A 393 -8.47 -2.72 3.86
C LEU A 393 -8.25 -2.77 5.38
N LYS A 394 -8.18 -1.60 6.01
CA LYS A 394 -8.33 -1.41 7.46
C LYS A 394 -9.80 -1.26 7.84
N SER A 395 -10.55 -0.52 7.03
CA SER A 395 -12.00 -0.34 7.13
C SER A 395 -12.60 -0.21 5.72
N ALA A 396 -13.91 -0.02 5.59
CA ALA A 396 -14.55 0.17 4.28
C ALA A 396 -14.01 1.38 3.51
N THR A 397 -13.58 2.44 4.22
CA THR A 397 -13.10 3.70 3.65
C THR A 397 -11.59 3.88 3.79
N GLU A 398 -10.87 2.93 4.38
CA GLU A 398 -9.43 3.00 4.60
C GLU A 398 -8.69 1.81 3.99
N ALA A 399 -7.80 2.10 3.05
CA ALA A 399 -6.93 1.13 2.40
C ALA A 399 -5.46 1.35 2.77
N VAL A 400 -4.70 0.25 2.81
CA VAL A 400 -3.26 0.26 3.03
C VAL A 400 -2.58 -0.35 1.81
N LEU A 401 -1.70 0.42 1.19
CA LEU A 401 -0.77 -0.05 0.18
C LEU A 401 0.50 -0.55 0.88
N SER A 402 0.78 -1.86 0.83
CA SER A 402 1.92 -2.48 1.51
C SER A 402 3.30 -1.94 1.06
N GLY A 403 3.37 -1.33 -0.13
CA GLY A 403 4.57 -0.67 -0.63
C GLY A 403 4.38 -0.07 -2.01
N LEU A 404 5.31 0.82 -2.41
CA LEU A 404 5.24 1.59 -3.66
C LEU A 404 5.79 0.86 -4.89
N ASN A 405 6.25 -0.37 -4.73
CA ASN A 405 6.87 -1.15 -5.81
C ASN A 405 5.86 -1.87 -6.71
N GLY A 406 4.57 -1.80 -6.35
CA GLY A 406 3.50 -2.31 -7.19
C GLY A 406 3.40 -1.53 -8.51
N CYS A 407 2.80 -2.17 -9.50
CA CYS A 407 2.40 -1.56 -10.75
C CYS A 407 1.14 -2.25 -11.27
N ALA A 408 0.53 -1.64 -12.27
CA ALA A 408 -0.58 -2.22 -13.00
C ALA A 408 -0.25 -2.26 -14.49
N GLU A 409 -0.71 -3.28 -15.19
CA GLU A 409 -0.74 -3.28 -16.65
C GLU A 409 -2.17 -3.40 -17.13
N ILE A 410 -2.51 -2.67 -18.18
CA ILE A 410 -3.84 -2.67 -18.76
C ILE A 410 -3.78 -2.83 -20.27
N GLY A 411 -4.74 -3.54 -20.83
CA GLY A 411 -4.88 -3.69 -22.27
C GLY A 411 -6.32 -3.82 -22.70
N LYS A 412 -6.55 -3.55 -23.99
CA LYS A 412 -7.85 -3.71 -24.62
C LYS A 412 -8.02 -5.17 -25.02
N ILE A 413 -9.17 -5.75 -24.72
CA ILE A 413 -9.49 -7.09 -25.21
C ILE A 413 -10.04 -6.95 -26.63
N PRO A 414 -9.50 -7.71 -27.61
CA PRO A 414 -10.03 -7.72 -28.97
C PRO A 414 -11.50 -8.12 -28.98
N SER A 415 -12.33 -7.32 -29.63
CA SER A 415 -13.73 -7.64 -29.90
C SER A 415 -13.95 -7.57 -31.40
N PRO A 416 -14.06 -8.72 -32.09
CA PRO A 416 -14.26 -8.77 -33.54
C PRO A 416 -15.49 -7.97 -33.99
N ASP A 417 -16.55 -7.99 -33.18
CA ASP A 417 -17.85 -7.43 -33.50
C ASP A 417 -17.93 -5.90 -33.30
N LEU A 418 -16.99 -5.32 -32.53
CA LEU A 418 -17.03 -3.89 -32.15
C LEU A 418 -15.95 -3.03 -32.83
N ALA A 419 -15.13 -3.60 -33.71
CA ALA A 419 -14.05 -2.89 -34.40
C ALA A 419 -14.52 -1.65 -35.18
N LEU A 420 -15.80 -1.61 -35.59
CA LEU A 420 -16.40 -0.54 -36.38
C LEU A 420 -17.19 0.49 -35.55
N THR A 421 -17.35 0.29 -34.25
CA THR A 421 -18.14 1.21 -33.41
C THR A 421 -17.19 2.23 -32.75
N PRO A 422 -17.41 3.55 -32.89
CA PRO A 422 -16.68 4.55 -32.11
C PRO A 422 -16.97 4.34 -30.62
N GLY A 423 -15.95 4.35 -29.77
CA GLY A 423 -16.17 4.25 -28.34
C GLY A 423 -15.04 4.81 -27.52
N ASN A 424 -15.41 5.39 -26.39
CA ASN A 424 -14.52 6.18 -25.56
C ASN A 424 -13.65 5.33 -24.61
N SER A 425 -13.22 4.13 -25.05
CA SER A 425 -12.32 3.28 -24.25
C SER A 425 -11.02 4.00 -23.88
N GLU A 426 -10.62 4.99 -24.68
CA GLU A 426 -9.47 5.86 -24.42
C GLU A 426 -9.66 6.74 -23.19
N PHE A 427 -10.87 7.21 -22.89
CA PHE A 427 -11.10 8.03 -21.70
C PHE A 427 -10.75 7.28 -20.42
N LEU A 428 -11.33 6.08 -20.23
CA LEU A 428 -11.06 5.26 -19.05
C LEU A 428 -9.59 4.84 -19.01
N LEU A 429 -9.03 4.42 -20.14
CA LEU A 429 -7.63 4.02 -20.25
C LEU A 429 -6.68 5.17 -19.88
N ASN A 430 -6.86 6.35 -20.44
CA ASN A 430 -5.98 7.50 -20.21
C ASN A 430 -6.02 7.96 -18.74
N ASN A 431 -7.19 7.99 -18.11
CA ASN A 431 -7.30 8.32 -16.69
C ASN A 431 -6.56 7.31 -15.80
N LEU A 432 -6.63 6.01 -16.12
CA LEU A 432 -5.90 4.97 -15.39
C LEU A 432 -4.38 5.07 -15.61
N LEU A 433 -3.93 5.37 -16.83
CA LEU A 433 -2.50 5.54 -17.15
C LEU A 433 -1.88 6.77 -16.49
N GLN A 434 -2.65 7.86 -16.35
CA GLN A 434 -2.18 9.10 -15.74
C GLN A 434 -2.15 9.04 -14.21
N ALA A 435 -2.84 8.08 -13.58
CA ALA A 435 -2.91 7.96 -12.12
C ALA A 435 -1.54 7.55 -11.54
N PRO A 436 -0.81 8.46 -10.85
CA PRO A 436 0.59 8.23 -10.49
C PRO A 436 0.74 7.09 -9.47
N THR A 437 -0.21 6.96 -8.54
CA THR A 437 -0.21 5.91 -7.51
C THR A 437 -0.47 4.53 -8.10
N LEU A 438 -1.20 4.45 -9.23
CA LEU A 438 -1.51 3.18 -9.89
C LEU A 438 -0.32 2.66 -10.72
N ARG A 439 0.62 3.54 -11.13
CA ARG A 439 1.78 3.17 -11.95
C ARG A 439 1.39 2.23 -13.09
N CYS A 440 0.38 2.63 -13.85
CA CYS A 440 -0.23 1.80 -14.85
C CYS A 440 0.51 1.94 -16.19
N THR A 441 0.79 0.83 -16.85
CA THR A 441 1.30 0.82 -18.23
C THR A 441 0.31 0.16 -19.17
N LYS A 442 0.25 0.64 -20.41
CA LYS A 442 -0.55 0.00 -21.45
C LYS A 442 0.27 -1.12 -22.08
N LEU A 443 -0.34 -2.29 -22.25
CA LEU A 443 0.20 -3.38 -23.07
C LEU A 443 -0.78 -3.71 -24.19
N GLU A 444 -0.24 -4.21 -25.30
CA GLU A 444 -1.05 -4.87 -26.31
C GLU A 444 -1.62 -6.17 -25.74
N TRP A 445 -2.78 -6.60 -26.25
CA TRP A 445 -3.51 -7.74 -25.71
C TRP A 445 -2.64 -8.99 -25.57
N THR A 446 -1.79 -9.23 -26.56
CA THR A 446 -0.93 -10.41 -26.66
C THR A 446 0.12 -10.46 -25.56
N ASP A 447 0.70 -9.31 -25.22
CA ASP A 447 1.67 -9.19 -24.13
C ASP A 447 0.98 -9.24 -22.77
N LEU A 448 -0.19 -8.58 -22.66
CA LEU A 448 -1.00 -8.62 -21.45
C LEU A 448 -1.43 -10.05 -21.11
N LEU A 449 -1.91 -10.82 -22.10
CA LEU A 449 -2.30 -12.22 -21.94
C LEU A 449 -1.13 -13.06 -21.42
N GLN A 450 0.08 -12.86 -21.96
CA GLN A 450 1.27 -13.57 -21.48
C GLN A 450 1.60 -13.22 -20.02
N VAL A 451 1.51 -11.94 -19.64
CA VAL A 451 1.70 -11.50 -18.25
C VAL A 451 0.63 -12.11 -17.33
N GLN A 452 -0.63 -12.18 -17.80
CA GLN A 452 -1.74 -12.77 -17.07
C GLN A 452 -1.54 -14.26 -16.82
N LEU A 453 -1.11 -15.02 -17.83
CA LEU A 453 -0.88 -16.46 -17.73
C LEU A 453 0.30 -16.79 -16.79
N LEU A 454 1.38 -16.00 -16.81
CA LEU A 454 2.48 -16.17 -15.85
C LEU A 454 2.01 -15.93 -14.41
N LYS A 455 1.25 -14.85 -14.17
CA LYS A 455 0.66 -14.56 -12.87
C LYS A 455 -0.33 -15.66 -12.45
N LEU A 456 -1.14 -16.16 -13.38
CA LEU A 456 -2.09 -17.24 -13.15
C LEU A 456 -1.37 -18.51 -12.69
N ALA A 457 -0.32 -18.95 -13.38
CA ALA A 457 0.43 -20.15 -13.03
C ALA A 457 0.99 -20.08 -11.61
N ALA A 458 1.60 -18.95 -11.23
CA ALA A 458 2.07 -18.74 -9.87
C ALA A 458 0.92 -18.79 -8.85
N ASN A 459 -0.23 -18.17 -9.16
CA ASN A 459 -1.40 -18.17 -8.28
C ASN A 459 -2.06 -19.55 -8.15
N CYS A 460 -2.12 -20.36 -9.21
CA CYS A 460 -2.66 -21.72 -9.19
C CYS A 460 -1.85 -22.67 -8.28
N VAL A 461 -0.60 -22.33 -7.99
CA VAL A 461 0.25 -23.05 -7.05
C VAL A 461 0.17 -22.42 -5.67
N LEU A 462 0.55 -21.14 -5.55
CA LEU A 462 0.79 -20.51 -4.26
C LEU A 462 -0.47 -20.32 -3.44
N ASN A 463 -1.54 -19.81 -4.05
CA ASN A 463 -2.75 -19.45 -3.33
C ASN A 463 -3.44 -20.67 -2.70
N PRO A 464 -3.71 -21.78 -3.42
CA PRO A 464 -4.33 -22.94 -2.82
C PRO A 464 -3.43 -23.65 -1.79
N LEU A 465 -2.13 -23.79 -2.07
CA LEU A 465 -1.23 -24.50 -1.14
C LEU A 465 -1.05 -23.73 0.18
N THR A 466 -0.86 -22.41 0.12
CA THR A 466 -0.80 -21.57 1.33
C THR A 466 -2.11 -21.58 2.10
N ALA A 467 -3.25 -21.64 1.41
CA ALA A 467 -4.57 -21.70 2.03
C ALA A 467 -4.85 -23.07 2.69
N ILE A 468 -4.46 -24.17 2.07
CA ILE A 468 -4.59 -25.53 2.64
C ILE A 468 -3.68 -25.71 3.85
N LEU A 469 -2.40 -25.38 3.71
CA LEU A 469 -1.40 -25.55 4.77
C LEU A 469 -1.49 -24.47 5.86
N ASN A 470 -2.24 -23.39 5.60
CA ASN A 470 -2.35 -22.23 6.48
C ASN A 470 -1.00 -21.57 6.80
N VAL A 471 -0.15 -21.41 5.78
CA VAL A 471 1.20 -20.82 5.91
C VAL A 471 1.34 -19.55 5.06
N ARG A 472 2.32 -18.70 5.40
CA ARG A 472 2.73 -17.56 4.56
C ARG A 472 3.48 -18.05 3.31
N ASN A 473 3.56 -17.21 2.27
CA ASN A 473 4.10 -17.59 0.96
C ASN A 473 5.51 -18.21 1.05
N GLY A 474 6.40 -17.61 1.85
CA GLY A 474 7.80 -18.06 1.99
C GLY A 474 7.97 -19.47 2.57
N ALA A 475 6.94 -20.04 3.19
CA ALA A 475 6.98 -21.41 3.70
C ALA A 475 6.88 -22.47 2.60
N ILE A 476 6.29 -22.14 1.44
CA ILE A 476 6.13 -23.09 0.32
C ILE A 476 7.51 -23.54 -0.19
N LYS A 477 8.41 -22.60 -0.47
CA LYS A 477 9.78 -22.89 -0.94
C LYS A 477 10.62 -23.66 0.08
N LYS A 478 10.34 -23.51 1.38
CA LYS A 478 11.08 -24.19 2.45
C LYS A 478 10.59 -25.61 2.72
N ASN A 479 9.41 -25.97 2.22
CA ASN A 479 8.78 -27.25 2.49
C ASN A 479 9.03 -28.25 1.35
N ARG A 480 10.00 -29.14 1.55
CA ARG A 480 10.39 -30.17 0.58
C ARG A 480 9.26 -31.14 0.23
N GLU A 481 8.30 -31.35 1.12
CA GLU A 481 7.15 -32.25 0.88
C GLU A 481 6.15 -31.65 -0.11
N VAL A 482 6.14 -30.32 -0.28
CA VAL A 482 5.24 -29.62 -1.20
C VAL A 482 5.83 -29.53 -2.62
N GLU A 483 7.15 -29.70 -2.75
CA GLU A 483 7.87 -29.60 -4.03
C GLU A 483 7.37 -30.55 -5.11
N PRO A 484 7.20 -31.86 -4.85
CA PRO A 484 6.62 -32.76 -5.84
C PRO A 484 5.23 -32.33 -6.30
N LEU A 485 4.42 -31.82 -5.36
CA LEU A 485 3.05 -31.39 -5.63
C LEU A 485 3.01 -30.15 -6.52
N TYR A 486 3.76 -29.09 -6.18
CA TYR A 486 3.75 -27.90 -7.02
C TYR A 486 4.37 -28.16 -8.40
N ARG A 487 5.37 -29.05 -8.52
CA ARG A 487 5.92 -29.42 -9.83
C ARG A 487 4.90 -30.12 -10.70
N ASN A 488 4.07 -31.00 -10.14
CA ASN A 488 2.99 -31.64 -10.89
C ASN A 488 1.92 -30.64 -11.33
N LEU A 489 1.55 -29.68 -10.47
CA LEU A 489 0.65 -28.58 -10.84
C LEU A 489 1.21 -27.79 -12.03
N LEU A 490 2.48 -27.40 -11.98
CA LEU A 490 3.13 -26.62 -13.03
C LEU A 490 3.28 -27.40 -14.33
N LYS A 491 3.50 -28.72 -14.29
CA LYS A 491 3.51 -29.58 -15.47
C LYS A 491 2.15 -29.60 -16.18
N GLU A 492 1.06 -29.76 -15.42
CA GLU A 492 -0.30 -29.71 -15.97
C GLU A 492 -0.60 -28.34 -16.58
N ILE A 493 -0.29 -27.25 -15.87
CA ILE A 493 -0.47 -25.87 -16.34
C ILE A 493 0.34 -25.61 -17.62
N SER A 494 1.60 -26.04 -17.64
CA SER A 494 2.50 -25.91 -18.80
C SER A 494 1.94 -26.65 -20.02
N ALA A 495 1.43 -27.87 -19.83
CA ALA A 495 0.82 -28.65 -20.90
C ALA A 495 -0.42 -27.94 -21.50
N VAL A 496 -1.29 -27.39 -20.65
CA VAL A 496 -2.43 -26.59 -21.09
C VAL A 496 -1.96 -25.36 -21.87
N PHE A 497 -1.03 -24.58 -21.31
CA PHE A 497 -0.53 -23.35 -21.96
C PHE A 497 0.12 -23.63 -23.31
N ALA A 498 0.89 -24.72 -23.45
CA ALA A 498 1.52 -25.11 -24.69
C ALA A 498 0.51 -25.42 -25.82
N ASN A 499 -0.73 -25.77 -25.47
CA ASN A 499 -1.78 -26.15 -26.40
C ASN A 499 -2.88 -25.08 -26.54
N LEU A 500 -2.76 -23.93 -25.88
CA LEU A 500 -3.72 -22.82 -26.02
C LEU A 500 -3.66 -22.22 -27.43
N PRO A 501 -4.75 -22.24 -28.22
CA PRO A 501 -4.79 -21.62 -29.55
C PRO A 501 -4.43 -20.13 -29.49
N GLU A 502 -4.82 -19.46 -28.41
CA GLU A 502 -4.54 -18.05 -28.17
C GLU A 502 -3.05 -17.77 -28.06
N LEU A 503 -2.22 -18.75 -27.63
CA LEU A 503 -0.77 -18.63 -27.54
C LEU A 503 -0.03 -19.13 -28.78
N GLN A 504 -0.60 -20.07 -29.55
CA GLN A 504 0.04 -20.62 -30.75
C GLN A 504 0.33 -19.54 -31.80
N ALA A 505 -0.51 -18.49 -31.86
CA ALA A 505 -0.30 -17.36 -32.75
C ALA A 505 0.69 -16.31 -32.20
N LEU A 506 1.12 -16.42 -30.94
CA LEU A 506 1.74 -15.30 -30.19
C LEU A 506 3.16 -15.59 -29.69
N SER A 507 3.53 -16.85 -29.45
CA SER A 507 4.80 -17.14 -28.80
C SER A 507 5.96 -17.19 -29.79
N HIS A 508 6.86 -16.20 -29.72
CA HIS A 508 8.17 -16.28 -30.37
C HIS A 508 9.15 -17.21 -29.62
N ASP A 509 8.85 -17.56 -28.35
CA ASP A 509 9.68 -18.43 -27.51
C ASP A 509 8.85 -19.57 -26.89
N PRO A 510 8.95 -20.81 -27.41
CA PRO A 510 8.19 -21.94 -26.89
C PRO A 510 8.56 -22.32 -25.44
N THR A 511 9.68 -21.83 -24.92
CA THR A 511 10.18 -22.20 -23.57
C THR A 511 9.60 -21.35 -22.45
N ARG A 512 9.00 -20.18 -22.76
CA ARG A 512 8.46 -19.21 -21.79
C ARG A 512 7.47 -19.82 -20.79
N PHE A 513 6.66 -20.77 -21.25
CA PHE A 513 5.64 -21.45 -20.47
C PHE A 513 5.99 -22.90 -20.14
N SER A 514 7.27 -23.28 -20.28
CA SER A 514 7.76 -24.59 -19.80
C SER A 514 7.60 -24.70 -18.29
N ALA A 515 7.44 -25.93 -17.79
CA ALA A 515 7.29 -26.17 -16.35
C ALA A 515 8.43 -25.55 -15.53
N ASP A 516 9.67 -25.59 -16.03
CA ASP A 516 10.84 -25.02 -15.36
C ASP A 516 10.83 -23.48 -15.35
N ALA A 517 10.40 -22.85 -16.45
CA ALA A 517 10.25 -21.40 -16.52
C ALA A 517 9.15 -20.92 -15.57
N LEU A 518 8.02 -21.65 -15.51
CA LEU A 518 6.94 -21.37 -14.59
C LEU A 518 7.36 -21.60 -13.13
N GLU A 519 8.14 -22.64 -12.83
CA GLU A 519 8.70 -22.88 -11.49
C GLU A 519 9.60 -21.72 -11.07
N THR A 520 10.49 -21.28 -11.97
CA THR A 520 11.39 -20.15 -11.72
C THR A 520 10.60 -18.86 -11.44
N SER A 521 9.59 -18.55 -12.27
CA SER A 521 8.75 -17.37 -12.11
C SER A 521 7.92 -17.42 -10.80
N MET A 522 7.40 -18.59 -10.46
CA MET A 522 6.66 -18.82 -9.21
C MET A 522 7.57 -18.64 -7.99
N LEU A 523 8.78 -19.22 -7.99
CA LEU A 523 9.74 -19.11 -6.89
C LEU A 523 10.24 -17.68 -6.69
N ASP A 524 10.47 -16.92 -7.76
CA ASP A 524 10.78 -15.48 -7.69
C ASP A 524 9.63 -14.71 -7.00
N THR A 525 8.38 -15.05 -7.33
CA THR A 525 7.20 -14.49 -6.66
C THR A 525 7.18 -14.86 -5.17
N VAL A 526 7.52 -16.11 -4.81
CA VAL A 526 7.63 -16.54 -3.40
C VAL A 526 8.67 -15.73 -2.65
N ASP A 527 9.86 -15.54 -3.22
CA ASP A 527 10.94 -14.81 -2.56
C ASP A 527 10.56 -13.34 -2.34
N LYS A 528 9.99 -12.67 -3.35
CA LYS A 528 9.53 -11.28 -3.25
C LYS A 528 8.37 -11.08 -2.29
N THR A 529 7.56 -12.11 -2.08
CA THR A 529 6.35 -12.04 -1.24
C THR A 529 6.43 -12.94 0.00
N ALA A 530 7.63 -13.36 0.40
CA ALA A 530 7.81 -14.41 1.41
C ALA A 530 7.10 -14.12 2.74
N GLY A 531 7.10 -12.85 3.16
CA GLY A 531 6.44 -12.37 4.38
C GLY A 531 4.92 -12.19 4.23
N ASN A 532 4.35 -12.27 3.03
CA ASN A 532 2.94 -11.99 2.79
C ASN A 532 2.05 -13.22 3.00
N SER A 533 0.78 -12.96 3.30
CA SER A 533 -0.28 -13.96 3.25
C SER A 533 -0.95 -13.91 1.88
N SER A 534 -1.24 -15.05 1.26
CA SER A 534 -1.94 -15.10 -0.01
C SER A 534 -3.39 -14.66 0.13
N SER A 535 -3.98 -14.11 -0.93
CA SER A 535 -5.38 -13.64 -0.93
C SER A 535 -6.35 -14.78 -0.60
N MET A 536 -6.15 -15.96 -1.16
CA MET A 536 -6.99 -17.13 -0.92
C MET A 536 -6.90 -17.62 0.53
N ARG A 537 -5.72 -17.57 1.15
CA ARG A 537 -5.56 -17.89 2.58
C ARG A 537 -6.33 -16.89 3.44
N GLU A 538 -6.18 -15.59 3.17
CA GLU A 538 -6.93 -14.54 3.88
C GLU A 538 -8.44 -14.70 3.74
N ASP A 539 -8.91 -15.10 2.57
CA ASP A 539 -10.32 -15.35 2.32
C ASP A 539 -10.86 -16.53 3.12
N ILE A 540 -10.14 -17.66 3.14
CA ILE A 540 -10.53 -18.79 3.98
C ILE A 540 -10.52 -18.39 5.46
N LEU A 541 -9.47 -17.73 5.96
CA LEU A 541 -9.40 -17.31 7.36
C LEU A 541 -10.60 -16.44 7.79
N LYS A 542 -11.06 -15.56 6.88
CA LYS A 542 -12.18 -14.65 7.07
C LYS A 542 -13.54 -15.24 6.65
N GLY A 543 -13.61 -16.52 6.29
CA GLY A 543 -14.85 -17.20 5.90
C GLY A 543 -15.47 -16.66 4.60
N ARG A 544 -14.66 -16.12 3.70
CA ARG A 544 -15.12 -15.58 2.40
C ARG A 544 -14.91 -16.59 1.27
N GLY A 545 -15.71 -16.45 0.22
CA GLY A 545 -15.51 -17.19 -1.03
C GLY A 545 -14.16 -16.90 -1.68
N THR A 546 -13.61 -17.92 -2.34
CA THR A 546 -12.31 -17.88 -3.02
C THR A 546 -12.47 -17.79 -4.54
N GLU A 547 -11.38 -17.48 -5.25
CA GLU A 547 -11.36 -17.40 -6.72
C GLU A 547 -10.86 -18.70 -7.39
N ILE A 548 -10.90 -19.84 -6.67
CA ILE A 548 -10.26 -21.09 -7.12
C ILE A 548 -10.77 -21.59 -8.49
N GLU A 549 -12.06 -21.42 -8.77
CA GLU A 549 -12.69 -21.81 -10.04
C GLU A 549 -12.28 -20.94 -11.24
N TYR A 550 -11.74 -19.75 -10.98
CA TYR A 550 -11.18 -18.84 -11.98
C TYR A 550 -9.65 -18.96 -12.05
N MET A 551 -9.05 -19.79 -11.18
CA MET A 551 -7.63 -20.11 -11.17
C MET A 551 -7.43 -21.55 -11.63
N ASN A 552 -7.27 -22.49 -10.70
CA ASN A 552 -7.11 -23.92 -11.01
C ASN A 552 -8.31 -24.48 -11.76
N GLY A 553 -9.54 -24.05 -11.44
CA GLY A 553 -10.73 -24.49 -12.18
C GLY A 553 -10.68 -24.09 -13.65
N TRP A 554 -10.18 -22.89 -13.97
CA TRP A 554 -9.99 -22.48 -15.37
C TRP A 554 -8.94 -23.35 -16.09
N ILE A 555 -7.87 -23.77 -15.39
CA ILE A 555 -6.88 -24.70 -15.95
C ILE A 555 -7.53 -26.07 -16.24
N VAL A 556 -8.40 -26.55 -15.35
CA VAL A 556 -9.13 -27.81 -15.56
C VAL A 556 -10.08 -27.69 -16.75
N ASP A 557 -10.91 -26.64 -16.81
CA ASP A 557 -11.85 -26.42 -17.92
C ASP A 557 -11.12 -26.38 -19.26
N ARG A 558 -10.01 -25.63 -19.34
CA ARG A 558 -9.18 -25.56 -20.56
C ARG A 558 -8.46 -26.88 -20.87
N GLY A 559 -8.04 -27.61 -19.85
CA GLY A 559 -7.49 -28.95 -20.02
C GLY A 559 -8.50 -29.89 -20.67
N GLU A 560 -9.75 -29.90 -20.18
CA GLU A 560 -10.82 -30.72 -20.75
C GLU A 560 -11.12 -30.35 -22.21
N GLU A 561 -11.22 -29.06 -22.54
CA GLU A 561 -11.42 -28.58 -23.91
C GLU A 561 -10.30 -29.00 -24.87
N LEU A 562 -9.06 -29.12 -24.37
CA LEU A 562 -7.88 -29.51 -25.14
C LEU A 562 -7.56 -31.02 -25.07
N GLY A 563 -8.33 -31.80 -24.32
CA GLY A 563 -8.06 -33.23 -24.09
C GLY A 563 -6.85 -33.52 -23.19
N ILE A 564 -6.44 -32.55 -22.36
CA ILE A 564 -5.29 -32.61 -21.44
C ILE A 564 -5.78 -32.83 -20.01
N GLN A 565 -5.37 -33.95 -19.40
CA GLN A 565 -5.74 -34.27 -18.04
C GLN A 565 -5.02 -33.38 -17.02
N CYS A 566 -5.80 -32.77 -16.12
CA CYS A 566 -5.29 -31.89 -15.05
C CYS A 566 -5.70 -32.37 -13.64
N PRO A 567 -5.39 -33.64 -13.26
CA PRO A 567 -5.91 -34.25 -12.03
C PRO A 567 -5.43 -33.56 -10.75
N THR A 568 -4.20 -33.03 -10.73
CA THR A 568 -3.65 -32.34 -9.56
C THR A 568 -4.36 -31.01 -9.34
N ASN A 569 -4.56 -30.23 -10.41
CA ASN A 569 -5.34 -28.98 -10.37
C ASN A 569 -6.81 -29.23 -9.99
N ALA A 570 -7.43 -30.30 -10.52
CA ALA A 570 -8.79 -30.67 -10.18
C ALA A 570 -8.95 -31.04 -8.70
N CYS A 571 -8.06 -31.89 -8.18
CA CYS A 571 -8.04 -32.26 -6.76
C CYS A 571 -7.90 -31.03 -5.87
N LEU A 572 -6.96 -30.14 -6.19
CA LEU A 572 -6.70 -28.94 -5.41
C LEU A 572 -7.88 -27.96 -5.43
N THR A 573 -8.58 -27.88 -6.56
CA THR A 573 -9.82 -27.11 -6.69
C THR A 573 -10.88 -27.62 -5.71
N GLN A 574 -11.14 -28.94 -5.69
CA GLN A 574 -12.11 -29.56 -4.79
C GLN A 574 -11.74 -29.39 -3.31
N LEU A 575 -10.46 -29.53 -2.95
CA LEU A 575 -9.99 -29.33 -1.58
C LEU A 575 -10.24 -27.90 -1.08
N ILE A 576 -10.00 -26.89 -1.91
CA ILE A 576 -10.25 -25.50 -1.53
C ILE A 576 -11.75 -25.20 -1.42
N LEU A 577 -12.56 -25.71 -2.35
CA LEU A 577 -14.01 -25.56 -2.27
C LEU A 577 -14.57 -26.20 -0.99
N ALA A 578 -14.14 -27.43 -0.68
CA ALA A 578 -14.53 -28.12 0.54
C ALA A 578 -14.07 -27.36 1.80
N LYS A 579 -12.83 -26.87 1.83
CA LYS A 579 -12.29 -26.11 2.96
C LYS A 579 -13.01 -24.78 3.15
N SER A 580 -13.31 -24.06 2.07
CA SER A 580 -14.04 -22.79 2.10
C SER A 580 -15.46 -23.00 2.61
N SER A 581 -16.15 -24.04 2.14
CA SER A 581 -17.49 -24.42 2.59
C SER A 581 -17.52 -24.82 4.08
N ALA A 582 -16.58 -25.66 4.53
CA ALA A 582 -16.47 -26.07 5.93
C ALA A 582 -16.24 -24.88 6.86
N ARG A 583 -15.38 -23.93 6.45
CA ARG A 583 -15.10 -22.71 7.19
C ARG A 583 -16.28 -21.74 7.24
N ALA A 584 -16.99 -21.57 6.13
CA ALA A 584 -18.21 -20.75 6.08
C ALA A 584 -19.33 -21.33 6.96
N SER A 585 -19.39 -22.66 7.08
CA SER A 585 -20.36 -23.37 7.91
C SER A 585 -19.95 -23.47 9.39
N GLY A 586 -18.78 -22.96 9.78
CA GLY A 586 -18.27 -23.01 11.15
C GLY A 586 -17.77 -24.39 11.61
N VAL A 587 -17.53 -25.33 10.70
CA VAL A 587 -17.02 -26.69 11.02
C VAL A 587 -15.54 -26.65 11.40
N ILE A 588 -14.76 -25.73 10.82
CA ILE A 588 -13.32 -25.55 11.06
C ILE A 588 -12.92 -24.09 11.28
#